data_AF-B6Q7Q0-F1
#
_entry.id   AF-B6Q7Q0-F1
#
_cell.length_a   1.000
_cell.length_b   1.000
_cell.length_c   1.000
_cell.angle_alpha   90.00
_cell.angle_beta   90.00
_cell.angle_gamma   90.00
#
_symmetry.space_group_name_H-M   'P 1'
#
loop_
_entity.id
_entity.type
_entity.pdbx_description
1 polymer ?
#
loop_
_entity_poly.entity_id
_entity_poly.type
_entity_poly.pdbx_seq_one_letter_code
_entity_poly.pdbx_strand_id
1 'polypeptide(L)'
;MADLDEDVIRHPTSGDSAPQAEIDLSDEMQDFRFLNSLSLVDTSQAALPRRGEKDFEPNPTMLQSDVLAASRNAMYTAISHPRLHPEKSRCVGIYAPEGPTPPPTEANNQEDAPASVEDKPAKRTIKDPMAGISPDACVCVPQPKGPFFKTMGRADRWNRVWLLPEEAIYLVERGSLYLKWPSTITESVRVDDEDMDVPMSLEAAYACMMGTAGLTLERYVVYSGLKRTGYTVVRAPSWYGTQEEPEHEIDDELSSTGSYIKSISACWNQFYESIAGIVEKDYSAQGPLVGVSTPQTYNALFKKLALIPAYNAAVPKPERKPTEAPFQFTYYIYKPSTPYKISAPQAPDFRIAVVDARSHTSIPTMRQLSALIESSPYEPPRGEKMERNLYSRLRQGYRSAILAIVDQGIVSYLRFADAGFSREKIFETQGPPRGNKGGGYRGKNGGKGKGR
;
A
#
# COMPACT_ATOMS: atom_id res chain seq x y z
N MET A 1 -46.41 -29.17 44.02
CA MET A 1 -47.45 -29.99 43.37
C MET A 1 -48.08 -29.06 42.34
N ALA A 2 -47.66 -29.19 41.08
CA ALA A 2 -48.35 -30.00 40.05
C ALA A 2 -49.47 -29.13 39.43
N ASP A 3 -49.65 -28.89 38.13
CA ASP A 3 -49.14 -29.41 36.86
C ASP A 3 -49.43 -28.30 35.82
N LEU A 4 -48.51 -27.98 34.90
CA LEU A 4 -48.49 -28.39 33.48
C LEU A 4 -49.68 -27.90 32.61
N ASP A 5 -49.39 -26.81 31.87
CA ASP A 5 -49.50 -26.60 30.41
C ASP A 5 -50.75 -26.90 29.54
N GLU A 6 -50.79 -26.12 28.45
CA GLU A 6 -51.52 -26.27 27.16
C GLU A 6 -53.00 -25.83 27.11
N ASP A 7 -53.53 -25.10 26.13
CA ASP A 7 -53.04 -24.72 24.80
C ASP A 7 -53.99 -23.64 24.21
N VAL A 8 -53.51 -22.47 23.80
CA VAL A 8 -54.14 -21.70 22.70
C VAL A 8 -53.05 -20.96 21.91
N ILE A 9 -52.75 -21.56 20.77
CA ILE A 9 -51.94 -21.08 19.65
C ILE A 9 -52.30 -19.62 19.30
N ARG A 10 -51.30 -18.73 19.35
CA ARG A 10 -51.32 -17.45 18.62
C ARG A 10 -50.14 -17.44 17.66
N HIS A 11 -50.41 -17.67 16.38
CA HIS A 11 -49.47 -17.34 15.31
C HIS A 11 -49.26 -15.82 15.25
N PRO A 12 -48.01 -15.31 15.25
CA PRO A 12 -47.72 -14.00 14.71
C PRO A 12 -47.18 -14.13 13.28
N THR A 13 -47.98 -13.57 12.39
CA THR A 13 -47.66 -12.85 11.16
C THR A 13 -46.19 -12.54 10.87
N SER A 14 -45.82 -12.84 9.63
CA SER A 14 -44.68 -12.33 8.86
C SER A 14 -44.27 -10.89 9.21
N GLY A 15 -43.00 -10.73 9.60
CA GLY A 15 -42.35 -9.44 9.66
C GLY A 15 -41.82 -9.11 11.05
N ASP A 16 -40.79 -9.83 11.51
CA ASP A 16 -39.85 -9.21 12.43
C ASP A 16 -38.42 -9.70 12.17
N SER A 17 -37.54 -8.73 11.99
CA SER A 17 -36.15 -8.93 11.63
C SER A 17 -35.38 -9.12 12.93
N ALA A 18 -35.24 -10.36 13.38
CA ALA A 18 -34.36 -10.68 14.49
C ALA A 18 -32.92 -10.20 14.16
N PRO A 19 -32.15 -9.72 15.15
CA PRO A 19 -30.84 -9.14 14.90
C PRO A 19 -29.96 -10.24 14.27
N GLN A 20 -29.44 -9.98 13.07
CA GLN A 20 -28.29 -10.71 12.57
C GLN A 20 -27.18 -10.47 13.60
N ALA A 21 -27.00 -11.42 14.52
CA ALA A 21 -25.70 -11.62 15.13
C ALA A 21 -24.71 -11.67 13.96
N GLU A 22 -23.67 -10.83 14.01
CA GLU A 22 -22.50 -10.95 13.15
C GLU A 22 -21.88 -12.32 13.45
N ILE A 23 -22.38 -13.35 12.78
CA ILE A 23 -21.89 -14.72 12.88
C ILE A 23 -20.58 -14.70 12.11
N ASP A 24 -19.48 -14.84 12.83
CA ASP A 24 -18.15 -14.93 12.27
C ASP A 24 -18.03 -16.21 11.44
N LEU A 25 -18.13 -16.05 10.11
CA LEU A 25 -17.99 -17.12 9.13
C LEU A 25 -16.58 -17.75 9.13
N SER A 26 -15.62 -17.19 9.88
CA SER A 26 -14.28 -17.77 10.00
C SER A 26 -14.21 -19.00 10.91
N ASP A 27 -15.19 -19.19 11.80
CA ASP A 27 -15.26 -20.31 12.76
C ASP A 27 -16.16 -21.47 12.27
N GLU A 28 -16.84 -21.30 11.12
CA GLU A 28 -17.68 -22.33 10.50
C GLU A 28 -16.83 -23.26 9.62
N MET A 29 -16.87 -24.57 9.91
CA MET A 29 -16.13 -25.57 9.15
C MET A 29 -16.64 -25.60 7.71
N GLN A 30 -15.81 -25.18 6.75
CA GLN A 30 -16.16 -25.13 5.33
C GLN A 30 -16.47 -26.54 4.79
N ASP A 31 -17.71 -26.79 4.37
CA ASP A 31 -18.13 -28.08 3.82
C ASP A 31 -17.90 -28.16 2.31
N PHE A 32 -16.80 -28.76 1.86
CA PHE A 32 -16.38 -28.78 0.45
C PHE A 32 -17.26 -29.61 -0.50
N ARG A 33 -18.33 -30.25 -0.01
CA ARG A 33 -19.26 -31.03 -0.87
C ARG A 33 -19.88 -30.19 -1.99
N PHE A 34 -20.04 -28.88 -1.80
CA PHE A 34 -20.54 -27.99 -2.85
C PHE A 34 -19.59 -27.91 -4.07
N LEU A 35 -18.29 -28.22 -3.92
CA LEU A 35 -17.35 -28.17 -5.05
C LEU A 35 -17.68 -29.23 -6.11
N ASN A 36 -18.22 -30.37 -5.71
CA ASN A 36 -18.69 -31.39 -6.66
C ASN A 36 -19.81 -30.86 -7.55
N SER A 37 -20.64 -29.94 -7.04
CA SER A 37 -21.70 -29.29 -7.83
C SER A 37 -21.18 -28.25 -8.84
N LEU A 38 -19.98 -27.71 -8.61
CA LEU A 38 -19.30 -26.79 -9.53
C LEU A 38 -18.43 -27.55 -10.54
N SER A 39 -17.94 -28.72 -10.17
CA SER A 39 -17.34 -29.67 -11.10
C SER A 39 -18.44 -30.16 -12.04
N LEU A 40 -18.14 -30.26 -13.34
CA LEU A 40 -19.04 -30.57 -14.46
C LEU A 40 -19.75 -31.95 -14.42
N VAL A 41 -19.90 -32.57 -13.24
CA VAL A 41 -20.51 -33.89 -13.06
C VAL A 41 -21.94 -33.72 -12.50
N ASP A 42 -22.92 -33.88 -13.39
CA ASP A 42 -24.36 -34.04 -13.17
C ASP A 42 -25.05 -33.14 -12.11
N THR A 43 -25.72 -32.10 -12.60
CA THR A 43 -26.60 -31.17 -11.89
C THR A 43 -27.86 -31.81 -11.26
N SER A 44 -28.00 -33.14 -11.28
CA SER A 44 -29.25 -33.83 -10.92
C SER A 44 -29.38 -34.23 -9.45
N GLN A 45 -28.36 -34.02 -8.60
CA GLN A 45 -28.39 -34.39 -7.18
C GLN A 45 -27.89 -33.32 -6.20
N ALA A 46 -28.17 -32.05 -6.45
CA ALA A 46 -27.80 -30.97 -5.54
C ALA A 46 -28.95 -30.61 -4.57
N ALA A 47 -29.01 -31.25 -3.41
CA ALA A 47 -29.75 -30.73 -2.26
C ALA A 47 -28.76 -30.10 -1.28
N LEU A 48 -28.83 -28.77 -1.08
CA LEU A 48 -28.09 -28.12 0.01
C LEU A 48 -28.57 -28.72 1.35
N PRO A 49 -27.66 -29.18 2.23
CA PRO A 49 -28.02 -29.50 3.60
C PRO A 49 -28.64 -28.25 4.25
N ARG A 50 -29.81 -28.41 4.87
CA ARG A 50 -30.47 -27.27 5.53
C ARG A 50 -29.66 -26.86 6.75
N ARG A 51 -29.43 -25.55 6.85
CA ARG A 51 -28.81 -24.88 8.00
C ARG A 51 -29.50 -25.31 9.30
N GLY A 52 -28.81 -26.06 10.16
CA GLY A 52 -29.32 -26.45 11.48
C GLY A 52 -29.28 -27.94 11.86
N GLU A 53 -28.71 -28.85 11.05
CA GLU A 53 -28.42 -30.23 11.49
C GLU A 53 -27.23 -30.23 12.46
N LYS A 54 -27.50 -29.76 13.67
CA LYS A 54 -26.56 -29.60 14.75
C LYS A 54 -26.58 -30.85 15.64
N ASP A 55 -26.37 -32.03 15.07
CA ASP A 55 -26.35 -33.29 15.82
C ASP A 55 -24.97 -33.53 16.43
N PHE A 56 -24.72 -32.92 17.60
CA PHE A 56 -23.49 -33.08 18.39
C PHE A 56 -23.52 -34.30 19.33
N GLU A 57 -24.54 -35.13 19.27
CA GLU A 57 -24.56 -36.37 20.05
C GLU A 57 -23.85 -37.49 19.26
N PRO A 58 -22.97 -38.28 19.90
CA PRO A 58 -22.37 -39.44 19.27
C PRO A 58 -23.44 -40.50 19.00
N ASN A 59 -24.14 -40.35 17.89
CA ASN A 59 -25.12 -41.31 17.41
C ASN A 59 -24.41 -42.56 16.87
N PRO A 60 -24.97 -43.76 17.03
CA PRO A 60 -24.40 -45.01 16.49
C PRO A 60 -24.35 -45.05 14.96
N THR A 61 -24.91 -44.03 14.30
CA THR A 61 -24.89 -43.83 12.85
C THR A 61 -23.58 -43.13 12.45
N MET A 62 -22.73 -43.79 11.66
CA MET A 62 -21.47 -43.26 11.09
C MET A 62 -21.64 -42.06 10.13
N LEU A 63 -22.78 -41.35 10.17
CA LEU A 63 -23.13 -40.27 9.26
C LEU A 63 -22.14 -39.10 9.33
N GLN A 64 -21.64 -38.76 10.52
CA GLN A 64 -20.66 -37.68 10.68
C GLN A 64 -19.32 -38.00 9.98
N SER A 65 -18.82 -39.23 10.15
CA SER A 65 -17.58 -39.66 9.48
C SER A 65 -17.76 -39.72 7.96
N ASP A 66 -18.92 -40.15 7.50
CA ASP A 66 -19.23 -40.23 6.07
C ASP A 66 -19.33 -38.83 5.45
N VAL A 67 -19.94 -37.87 6.14
CA VAL A 67 -20.01 -36.47 5.70
C VAL A 67 -18.62 -35.84 5.64
N LEU A 68 -17.77 -36.06 6.65
CA LEU A 68 -16.39 -35.57 6.66
C LEU A 68 -15.56 -36.21 5.54
N ALA A 69 -15.69 -37.53 5.34
CA ALA A 69 -15.00 -38.24 4.26
C ALA A 69 -15.46 -37.75 2.87
N ALA A 70 -16.76 -37.53 2.68
CA ALA A 70 -17.32 -36.98 1.45
C ALA A 70 -16.82 -35.56 1.17
N SER A 71 -16.80 -34.68 2.17
CA SER A 71 -16.23 -33.33 2.08
C SER A 71 -14.73 -33.37 1.69
N ARG A 72 -13.94 -34.22 2.36
CA ARG A 72 -12.52 -34.41 2.06
C ARG A 72 -12.29 -34.94 0.63
N ASN A 73 -13.09 -35.91 0.20
CA ASN A 73 -13.00 -36.46 -1.15
C ASN A 73 -13.39 -35.42 -2.22
N ALA A 74 -14.41 -34.60 -1.96
CA ALA A 74 -14.80 -33.50 -2.84
C ALA A 74 -13.65 -32.47 -3.00
N MET A 75 -12.98 -32.14 -1.89
CA MET A 75 -11.79 -31.29 -1.90
C MET A 75 -10.64 -31.90 -2.73
N TYR A 76 -10.28 -33.16 -2.49
CA TYR A 76 -9.23 -33.82 -3.27
C TYR A 76 -9.56 -33.91 -4.76
N THR A 77 -10.83 -34.20 -5.09
CA THR A 77 -11.30 -34.23 -6.47
C THR A 77 -11.14 -32.86 -7.14
N ALA A 78 -11.56 -31.78 -6.48
CA ALA A 78 -11.39 -30.42 -6.99
C ALA A 78 -9.92 -30.03 -7.18
N ILE A 79 -9.03 -30.41 -6.26
CA ILE A 79 -7.59 -30.12 -6.35
C ILE A 79 -6.91 -30.95 -7.44
N SER A 80 -7.37 -32.19 -7.65
CA SER A 80 -6.81 -33.10 -8.65
C SER A 80 -7.12 -32.70 -10.09
N HIS A 81 -8.15 -31.87 -10.30
CA HIS A 81 -8.56 -31.49 -11.64
C HIS A 81 -7.47 -30.64 -12.33
N PRO A 82 -7.01 -31.01 -13.54
CA PRO A 82 -5.98 -30.26 -14.23
C PRO A 82 -6.47 -28.84 -14.54
N ARG A 83 -5.63 -27.84 -14.29
CA ARG A 83 -5.94 -26.45 -14.64
C ARG A 83 -5.80 -26.32 -16.16
N LEU A 84 -6.90 -26.03 -16.85
CA LEU A 84 -6.91 -25.85 -18.30
C LEU A 84 -6.90 -24.35 -18.65
N HIS A 85 -6.12 -24.00 -19.66
CA HIS A 85 -6.11 -22.66 -20.25
C HIS A 85 -6.77 -22.69 -21.62
N PRO A 86 -7.73 -21.79 -21.91
CA PRO A 86 -8.17 -21.61 -23.27
C PRO A 86 -6.99 -21.12 -24.11
N GLU A 87 -6.77 -21.74 -25.27
CA GLU A 87 -5.62 -21.43 -26.15
C GLU A 87 -5.52 -19.94 -26.48
N LYS A 88 -6.67 -19.28 -26.66
CA LYS A 88 -6.74 -17.84 -26.97
C LYS A 88 -6.22 -16.96 -25.83
N SER A 89 -6.38 -17.38 -24.57
CA SER A 89 -5.88 -16.65 -23.40
C SER A 89 -4.53 -17.18 -22.92
N ARG A 90 -3.92 -18.14 -23.61
CA ARG A 90 -2.60 -18.68 -23.26
C ARG A 90 -1.56 -17.57 -23.41
N CYS A 91 -0.97 -17.19 -22.28
CA CYS A 91 0.15 -16.26 -22.20
C CYS A 91 1.39 -17.08 -21.86
N VAL A 92 2.42 -17.01 -22.72
CA VAL A 92 3.66 -17.79 -22.57
C VAL A 92 4.78 -16.84 -22.19
N GLY A 93 5.54 -17.20 -21.16
CA GLY A 93 6.76 -16.52 -20.75
C GLY A 93 7.96 -17.45 -20.89
N ILE A 94 9.12 -16.88 -21.21
CA ILE A 94 10.38 -17.60 -21.37
C ILE A 94 11.35 -17.07 -20.31
N TYR A 95 11.92 -17.96 -19.51
CA TYR A 95 12.89 -17.60 -18.48
C TYR A 95 14.22 -17.20 -19.12
N ALA A 96 14.76 -16.05 -18.69
CA ALA A 96 15.99 -15.46 -19.18
C ALA A 96 16.84 -15.05 -17.96
N PRO A 97 17.78 -15.90 -17.50
CA PRO A 97 18.57 -15.63 -16.30
C PRO A 97 19.53 -14.44 -16.46
N GLU A 98 20.05 -14.23 -17.67
CA GLU A 98 20.97 -13.12 -18.02
C GLU A 98 20.26 -11.77 -18.17
N GLY A 99 18.93 -11.75 -17.97
CA GLY A 99 18.11 -10.55 -18.09
C GLY A 99 17.76 -10.18 -19.52
N PRO A 100 17.28 -8.95 -19.76
CA PRO A 100 16.95 -8.49 -21.10
C PRO A 100 18.21 -8.42 -21.96
N THR A 101 18.32 -9.29 -22.97
CA THR A 101 19.37 -9.20 -23.99
C THR A 101 18.76 -8.66 -25.29
N PRO A 102 19.44 -7.74 -26.00
CA PRO A 102 18.97 -7.31 -27.30
C PRO A 102 18.96 -8.51 -28.25
N PRO A 103 17.96 -8.64 -29.13
CA PRO A 103 18.01 -9.64 -30.19
C PRO A 103 19.32 -9.44 -30.99
N PRO A 104 19.96 -10.52 -31.45
CA PRO A 104 21.06 -10.43 -32.38
C PRO A 104 20.52 -9.66 -33.57
N THR A 105 21.13 -8.51 -33.85
CA THR A 105 20.93 -7.81 -35.11
C THR A 105 21.12 -8.86 -36.19
N GLU A 106 20.07 -9.14 -36.99
CA GLU A 106 20.27 -9.83 -38.26
C GLU A 106 21.39 -9.07 -38.96
N ALA A 107 22.57 -9.69 -39.04
CA ALA A 107 23.66 -9.19 -39.83
C ALA A 107 23.10 -9.12 -41.25
N ASN A 108 22.66 -7.92 -41.65
CA ASN A 108 22.12 -7.71 -42.96
C ASN A 108 23.21 -8.12 -43.95
N ASN A 109 22.96 -9.22 -44.64
CA ASN A 109 23.67 -9.63 -45.84
C ASN A 109 23.56 -8.46 -46.83
N GLN A 110 24.58 -7.62 -46.87
CA GLN A 110 24.84 -6.66 -47.94
C GLN A 110 26.34 -6.66 -48.19
N GLU A 111 26.84 -7.77 -48.71
CA GLU A 111 27.99 -7.74 -49.59
C GLU A 111 27.53 -7.23 -50.97
N ASP A 112 28.33 -6.29 -51.50
CA ASP A 112 28.41 -5.80 -52.89
C ASP A 112 27.41 -4.75 -53.43
N ALA A 113 27.80 -3.47 -53.40
CA ALA A 113 27.99 -2.59 -54.59
C ALA A 113 28.37 -1.12 -54.18
N PRO A 114 29.12 -0.36 -55.02
CA PRO A 114 30.02 0.69 -54.55
C PRO A 114 29.41 2.10 -54.42
N ALA A 115 30.15 2.91 -53.65
CA ALA A 115 29.89 4.27 -53.23
C ALA A 115 29.35 5.24 -54.30
N SER A 116 28.29 5.96 -53.92
CA SER A 116 28.05 7.33 -54.38
C SER A 116 27.91 8.27 -53.18
N VAL A 117 28.44 9.47 -53.39
CA VAL A 117 28.89 10.46 -52.42
C VAL A 117 27.75 11.41 -52.04
N GLU A 118 27.87 11.99 -50.84
CA GLU A 118 27.12 13.13 -50.27
C GLU A 118 25.73 12.84 -49.67
N ASP A 119 25.68 12.61 -48.35
CA ASP A 119 24.76 13.36 -47.50
C ASP A 119 25.16 13.37 -45.99
N LYS A 120 24.79 14.47 -45.33
CA LYS A 120 25.25 14.98 -44.02
C LYS A 120 25.11 13.99 -42.85
N PRO A 121 26.00 14.04 -41.83
CA PRO A 121 25.89 13.17 -40.64
C PRO A 121 24.77 13.67 -39.73
N ALA A 122 23.54 13.21 -39.96
CA ALA A 122 22.51 13.28 -38.93
C ALA A 122 22.92 12.33 -37.80
N LYS A 123 23.41 12.88 -36.68
CA LYS A 123 23.54 12.16 -35.40
C LYS A 123 22.16 11.62 -35.00
N ARG A 124 21.82 10.41 -35.47
CA ARG A 124 20.78 9.60 -34.87
C ARG A 124 21.35 9.12 -33.54
N THR A 125 20.93 9.73 -32.45
CA THR A 125 21.17 9.18 -31.12
C THR A 125 20.56 7.78 -31.11
N ILE A 126 21.42 6.76 -31.07
CA ILE A 126 21.00 5.37 -30.86
C ILE A 126 20.45 5.35 -29.44
N LYS A 127 19.15 5.57 -29.28
CA LYS A 127 18.49 5.34 -28.00
C LYS A 127 18.64 3.85 -27.73
N ASP A 128 19.22 3.44 -26.61
CA ASP A 128 19.42 2.02 -26.28
C ASP A 128 18.11 1.22 -26.44
N PRO A 129 18.11 0.09 -27.18
CA PRO A 129 16.89 -0.64 -27.50
C PRO A 129 16.08 -1.00 -26.25
N MET A 130 16.76 -1.24 -25.13
CA MET A 130 16.19 -1.66 -23.85
C MET A 130 16.00 -0.52 -22.82
N ALA A 131 16.06 0.74 -23.25
CA ALA A 131 15.95 1.90 -22.35
C ALA A 131 14.65 1.85 -21.52
N GLY A 132 14.80 1.67 -20.20
CA GLY A 132 13.71 1.69 -19.22
C GLY A 132 13.21 0.33 -18.75
N ILE A 133 13.80 -0.78 -19.19
CA ILE A 133 13.61 -2.11 -18.60
C ILE A 133 14.59 -2.27 -17.42
N SER A 134 14.12 -2.79 -16.29
CA SER A 134 15.00 -3.08 -15.16
C SER A 134 15.99 -4.20 -15.52
N PRO A 135 17.28 -4.09 -15.17
CA PRO A 135 18.26 -5.16 -15.39
C PRO A 135 17.85 -6.46 -14.68
N ASP A 136 17.04 -6.33 -13.65
CA ASP A 136 16.52 -7.41 -12.80
C ASP A 136 15.43 -8.27 -13.45
N ALA A 137 14.92 -7.88 -14.61
CA ALA A 137 13.82 -8.60 -15.24
C ALA A 137 14.32 -9.93 -15.79
N CYS A 138 13.70 -11.04 -15.37
CA CYS A 138 14.20 -12.39 -15.65
C CYS A 138 13.26 -13.25 -16.52
N VAL A 139 12.10 -12.71 -16.91
CA VAL A 139 11.14 -13.44 -17.76
C VAL A 139 10.67 -12.53 -18.88
N CYS A 140 10.78 -13.04 -20.11
CA CYS A 140 10.30 -12.37 -21.32
C CYS A 140 8.97 -12.97 -21.77
N VAL A 141 7.98 -12.12 -21.98
CA VAL A 141 6.67 -12.48 -22.54
C VAL A 141 6.61 -11.92 -23.96
N PRO A 142 6.82 -12.73 -25.01
CA PRO A 142 6.84 -12.25 -26.39
C PRO A 142 5.47 -11.74 -26.85
N GLN A 143 4.39 -12.37 -26.40
CA GLN A 143 3.02 -12.01 -26.75
C GLN A 143 2.19 -11.74 -25.47
N PRO A 144 2.22 -10.50 -24.94
CA PRO A 144 1.48 -10.16 -23.72
C PRO A 144 -0.02 -10.22 -23.98
N LYS A 145 -0.74 -11.09 -23.25
CA LYS A 145 -2.20 -11.21 -23.29
C LYS A 145 -2.82 -10.99 -21.91
N GLY A 146 -3.92 -10.24 -21.88
CA GLY A 146 -4.72 -10.03 -20.67
C GLY A 146 -4.42 -8.72 -19.93
N PRO A 147 -5.22 -8.40 -18.88
CA PRO A 147 -5.20 -7.10 -18.23
C PRO A 147 -4.02 -6.89 -17.27
N PHE A 148 -3.27 -7.94 -16.91
CA PHE A 148 -2.20 -7.89 -15.92
C PHE A 148 -1.07 -6.91 -16.30
N PHE A 149 -0.73 -6.90 -17.59
CA PHE A 149 0.35 -6.07 -18.15
C PHE A 149 0.05 -4.57 -18.15
N LYS A 150 -1.14 -4.15 -17.70
CA LYS A 150 -1.44 -2.72 -17.43
C LYS A 150 -0.76 -2.22 -16.15
N THR A 151 -0.44 -3.13 -15.23
CA THR A 151 0.07 -2.82 -13.89
C THR A 151 1.36 -3.56 -13.53
N MET A 152 1.84 -4.43 -14.43
CA MET A 152 2.97 -5.34 -14.21
C MET A 152 3.80 -5.43 -15.47
N GLY A 153 5.10 -5.62 -15.28
CA GLY A 153 6.07 -5.75 -16.36
C GLY A 153 6.34 -4.44 -17.10
N ARG A 154 7.41 -4.46 -17.89
CA ARG A 154 7.81 -3.36 -18.75
C ARG A 154 7.88 -3.81 -20.20
N ALA A 155 7.15 -3.11 -21.05
CA ALA A 155 7.19 -3.36 -22.48
C ALA A 155 8.49 -2.82 -23.09
N ASP A 156 9.11 -3.63 -23.93
CA ASP A 156 10.23 -3.29 -24.79
C ASP A 156 9.73 -2.63 -26.10
N ARG A 157 10.65 -2.13 -26.93
CA ARG A 157 10.37 -1.58 -28.25
C ARG A 157 9.70 -2.57 -29.20
N TRP A 158 10.03 -3.85 -29.06
CA TRP A 158 9.42 -4.93 -29.84
C TRP A 158 8.08 -5.41 -29.27
N ASN A 159 7.46 -4.66 -28.36
CA ASN A 159 6.17 -4.99 -27.73
C ASN A 159 6.19 -6.30 -26.93
N ARG A 160 7.39 -6.79 -26.56
CA ARG A 160 7.60 -7.89 -25.61
C ARG A 160 7.55 -7.32 -24.20
N VAL A 161 7.00 -8.05 -23.24
CA VAL A 161 6.95 -7.58 -21.85
C VAL A 161 7.94 -8.34 -21.00
N TRP A 162 8.81 -7.60 -20.32
CA TRP A 162 9.75 -8.11 -19.34
C TRP A 162 9.16 -8.04 -17.95
N LEU A 163 9.20 -9.16 -17.22
CA LEU A 163 8.66 -9.29 -15.88
C LEU A 163 9.78 -9.41 -14.85
N LEU A 164 9.58 -8.76 -13.71
CA LEU A 164 10.41 -8.97 -12.53
C LEU A 164 10.17 -10.36 -11.91
N PRO A 165 11.13 -10.90 -11.14
CA PRO A 165 10.99 -12.18 -10.43
C PRO A 165 9.66 -12.34 -9.68
N GLU A 166 9.26 -11.35 -8.87
CA GLU A 166 8.01 -11.41 -8.10
C GLU A 166 6.75 -11.36 -8.97
N GLU A 167 6.81 -10.65 -10.10
CA GLU A 167 5.71 -10.54 -11.04
C GLU A 167 5.51 -11.87 -11.78
N ALA A 168 6.61 -12.49 -12.20
CA ALA A 168 6.63 -13.78 -12.87
C ALA A 168 6.11 -14.88 -11.95
N ILE A 169 6.68 -15.05 -10.75
CA ILE A 169 6.22 -16.07 -9.79
C ILE A 169 4.74 -15.88 -9.49
N TYR A 170 4.28 -14.64 -9.25
CA TYR A 170 2.85 -14.35 -9.01
C TYR A 170 1.94 -14.78 -10.16
N LEU A 171 2.32 -14.52 -11.42
CA LEU A 171 1.51 -14.93 -12.57
C LEU A 171 1.54 -16.45 -12.79
N VAL A 172 2.64 -17.13 -12.49
CA VAL A 172 2.74 -18.60 -12.56
C VAL A 172 1.91 -19.25 -11.45
N GLU A 173 1.98 -18.76 -10.21
CA GLU A 173 1.19 -19.29 -9.07
C GLU A 173 -0.31 -19.15 -9.29
N ARG A 174 -0.73 -17.99 -9.83
CA ARG A 174 -2.11 -17.73 -10.25
C ARG A 174 -2.53 -18.66 -11.41
N GLY A 175 -1.58 -19.21 -12.16
CA GLY A 175 -1.85 -19.91 -13.40
C GLY A 175 -2.39 -18.95 -14.46
N SER A 176 -1.78 -17.78 -14.66
CA SER A 176 -2.06 -16.88 -15.79
C SER A 176 -0.89 -16.74 -16.76
N LEU A 177 0.27 -17.29 -16.39
CA LEU A 177 1.46 -17.35 -17.22
C LEU A 177 1.95 -18.80 -17.30
N TYR A 178 2.14 -19.29 -18.52
CA TYR A 178 2.79 -20.57 -18.80
C TYR A 178 4.28 -20.31 -19.02
N LEU A 179 5.13 -20.79 -18.10
CA LEU A 179 6.56 -20.50 -18.12
C LEU A 179 7.34 -21.64 -18.79
N LYS A 180 8.35 -21.30 -19.59
CA LYS A 180 9.21 -22.23 -20.33
C LYS A 180 10.68 -22.01 -19.97
N TRP A 181 11.46 -23.08 -20.02
CA TRP A 181 12.92 -22.99 -20.03
C TRP A 181 13.39 -22.34 -21.33
N PRO A 182 14.49 -21.56 -21.32
CA PRO A 182 15.09 -21.06 -22.54
C PRO A 182 15.66 -22.22 -23.37
N SER A 183 15.48 -22.16 -24.69
CA SER A 183 15.96 -23.20 -25.63
C SER A 183 17.49 -23.32 -25.63
N THR A 184 18.19 -22.22 -25.33
CA THR A 184 19.64 -22.16 -25.13
C THR A 184 19.95 -21.19 -23.99
N ILE A 185 20.85 -21.58 -23.08
CA ILE A 185 21.27 -20.75 -21.93
C ILE A 185 21.98 -19.47 -22.40
N THR A 186 22.53 -19.48 -23.61
CA THR A 186 23.46 -18.46 -24.12
C THR A 186 22.90 -17.59 -25.26
N GLU A 187 21.77 -17.96 -25.89
CA GLU A 187 21.20 -17.17 -26.99
C GLU A 187 19.94 -16.41 -26.57
N SER A 188 19.69 -15.30 -27.27
CA SER A 188 18.47 -14.53 -27.15
C SER A 188 17.23 -15.39 -27.41
N VAL A 189 16.13 -15.06 -26.72
CA VAL A 189 14.81 -15.66 -26.94
C VAL A 189 14.39 -15.52 -28.41
N ARG A 190 14.51 -16.61 -29.19
CA ARG A 190 13.92 -16.77 -30.52
C ARG A 190 12.44 -17.14 -30.34
N VAL A 191 11.58 -16.43 -31.06
CA VAL A 191 10.11 -16.57 -30.94
C VAL A 191 9.58 -17.67 -31.87
N ASP A 192 10.41 -18.20 -32.77
CA ASP A 192 9.97 -19.02 -33.91
C ASP A 192 10.27 -20.52 -33.77
N ASP A 193 10.94 -20.96 -32.70
CA ASP A 193 11.22 -22.38 -32.48
C ASP A 193 10.04 -23.05 -31.74
N GLU A 194 8.95 -23.31 -32.46
CA GLU A 194 7.74 -23.97 -31.92
C GLU A 194 7.97 -25.42 -31.43
N ASP A 195 9.15 -25.99 -31.66
CA ASP A 195 9.32 -27.45 -31.66
C ASP A 195 9.95 -28.07 -30.41
N MET A 196 10.58 -27.34 -29.48
CA MET A 196 11.22 -27.94 -28.29
C MET A 196 11.13 -27.09 -27.02
N ASP A 197 9.91 -26.84 -26.54
CA ASP A 197 9.70 -26.00 -25.35
C ASP A 197 9.40 -26.82 -24.08
N VAL A 198 10.43 -27.01 -23.26
CA VAL A 198 10.30 -27.67 -21.95
C VAL A 198 9.57 -26.75 -20.96
N PRO A 199 8.41 -27.14 -20.40
CA PRO A 199 7.74 -26.35 -19.37
C PRO A 199 8.60 -26.22 -18.11
N MET A 200 8.56 -25.04 -17.50
CA MET A 200 9.12 -24.82 -16.17
C MET A 200 8.03 -25.07 -15.12
N SER A 201 8.33 -25.89 -14.12
CA SER A 201 7.43 -26.11 -12.98
C SER A 201 7.37 -24.88 -12.08
N LEU A 202 6.30 -24.77 -11.27
CA LEU A 202 6.20 -23.71 -10.27
C LEU A 202 7.38 -23.76 -9.28
N GLU A 203 7.76 -24.95 -8.83
CA GLU A 203 8.90 -25.16 -7.94
C GLU A 203 10.21 -24.71 -8.55
N ALA A 204 10.43 -25.01 -9.84
CA ALA A 204 11.60 -24.53 -10.56
C ALA A 204 11.61 -22.99 -10.66
N ALA A 205 10.45 -22.36 -10.92
CA ALA A 205 10.35 -20.90 -10.92
C ALA A 205 10.74 -20.30 -9.56
N TYR A 206 10.25 -20.88 -8.45
CA TYR A 206 10.69 -20.47 -7.11
C TYR A 206 12.19 -20.66 -6.91
N ALA A 207 12.76 -21.79 -7.30
CA ALA A 207 14.19 -22.05 -7.13
C ALA A 207 15.07 -21.09 -7.94
N CYS A 208 14.65 -20.72 -9.16
CA CYS A 208 15.42 -19.87 -10.06
C CYS A 208 15.24 -18.37 -9.81
N MET A 209 14.08 -17.94 -9.29
CA MET A 209 13.73 -16.52 -9.14
C MET A 209 13.79 -16.03 -7.69
N MET A 210 13.70 -16.92 -6.70
CA MET A 210 13.85 -16.52 -5.30
C MET A 210 15.32 -16.20 -5.01
N GLY A 211 15.57 -15.12 -4.28
CA GLY A 211 16.92 -14.63 -3.97
C GLY A 211 17.59 -13.81 -5.09
N THR A 212 17.04 -13.83 -6.31
CA THR A 212 17.54 -12.98 -7.40
C THR A 212 16.99 -11.55 -7.27
N ALA A 213 17.76 -10.56 -7.74
CA ALA A 213 17.38 -9.16 -7.71
C ALA A 213 16.88 -8.66 -6.34
N GLY A 214 17.44 -9.17 -5.23
CA GLY A 214 17.05 -8.80 -3.87
C GLY A 214 15.64 -9.26 -3.44
N LEU A 215 15.02 -10.19 -4.17
CA LEU A 215 13.72 -10.76 -3.80
C LEU A 215 13.89 -11.82 -2.71
N THR A 216 13.35 -11.55 -1.52
CA THR A 216 13.24 -12.56 -0.44
C THR A 216 11.82 -13.13 -0.40
N LEU A 217 11.65 -14.24 0.32
CA LEU A 217 10.34 -14.88 0.49
C LEU A 217 9.35 -13.92 1.15
N GLU A 218 9.79 -13.16 2.14
CA GLU A 218 8.95 -12.23 2.90
C GLU A 218 8.45 -11.09 2.00
N ARG A 219 9.35 -10.54 1.17
CA ARG A 219 9.00 -9.54 0.16
C ARG A 219 7.97 -10.10 -0.81
N TYR A 220 8.16 -11.34 -1.28
CA TYR A 220 7.23 -12.00 -2.19
C TYR A 220 5.85 -12.28 -1.57
N VAL A 221 5.78 -12.73 -0.32
CA VAL A 221 4.50 -12.98 0.38
C VAL A 221 3.72 -11.68 0.53
N VAL A 222 4.38 -10.58 0.90
CA VAL A 222 3.76 -9.25 0.97
C VAL A 222 3.28 -8.80 -0.42
N TYR A 223 4.12 -8.94 -1.44
CA TYR A 223 3.78 -8.60 -2.82
C TYR A 223 2.53 -9.35 -3.31
N SER A 224 2.54 -10.68 -3.19
CA SER A 224 1.47 -11.55 -3.67
C SER A 224 0.18 -11.30 -2.90
N GLY A 225 0.24 -11.11 -1.58
CA GLY A 225 -0.92 -10.78 -0.74
C GLY A 225 -1.61 -9.48 -1.19
N LEU A 226 -0.83 -8.42 -1.34
CA LEU A 226 -1.33 -7.11 -1.80
C LEU A 226 -1.90 -7.19 -3.22
N LYS A 227 -1.22 -7.89 -4.14
CA LYS A 227 -1.71 -8.11 -5.52
C LYS A 227 -3.02 -8.89 -5.55
N ARG A 228 -3.20 -9.92 -4.71
CA ARG A 228 -4.46 -10.69 -4.61
C ARG A 228 -5.62 -9.82 -4.13
N THR A 229 -5.36 -8.87 -3.22
CA THR A 229 -6.36 -7.89 -2.76
C THR A 229 -6.66 -6.76 -3.77
N GLY A 230 -5.96 -6.74 -4.91
CA GLY A 230 -6.22 -5.82 -6.03
C GLY A 230 -5.38 -4.55 -6.03
N TYR A 231 -4.47 -4.35 -5.07
CA TYR A 231 -3.55 -3.21 -5.11
C TYR A 231 -2.55 -3.36 -6.25
N THR A 232 -2.06 -2.23 -6.77
CA THR A 232 -0.88 -2.22 -7.63
C THR A 232 0.36 -1.99 -6.78
N VAL A 233 1.36 -2.85 -6.93
CA VAL A 233 2.58 -2.88 -6.12
C VAL A 233 3.77 -2.70 -7.05
N VAL A 234 4.66 -1.78 -6.69
CA VAL A 234 5.87 -1.41 -7.46
C VAL A 234 7.06 -1.36 -6.51
N ARG A 235 8.24 -1.81 -6.94
CA ARG A 235 9.48 -1.68 -6.15
C ARG A 235 9.77 -0.22 -5.83
N ALA A 236 10.10 0.08 -4.58
CA ALA A 236 10.54 1.41 -4.19
C ALA A 236 12.00 1.65 -4.65
N PRO A 237 12.44 2.91 -4.86
CA PRO A 237 13.83 3.23 -5.20
C PRO A 237 14.85 2.69 -4.19
N SER A 238 14.46 2.60 -2.92
CA SER A 238 15.27 2.05 -1.82
C SER A 238 15.32 0.51 -1.78
N TRP A 239 14.89 -0.19 -2.84
CA TRP A 239 14.83 -1.66 -2.88
C TRP A 239 16.18 -2.36 -2.61
N TYR A 240 17.27 -1.80 -3.13
CA TYR A 240 18.63 -2.30 -3.01
C TYR A 240 19.41 -1.74 -1.81
N GLY A 241 18.75 -0.97 -0.95
CA GLY A 241 19.44 -0.11 0.00
C GLY A 241 19.83 1.22 -0.63
N THR A 242 20.07 2.22 0.21
CA THR A 242 20.72 3.46 -0.21
C THR A 242 22.15 3.09 -0.61
N GLN A 243 22.44 2.99 -1.90
CA GLN A 243 23.82 3.06 -2.34
C GLN A 243 24.33 4.43 -1.89
N GLU A 244 25.40 4.44 -1.11
CA GLU A 244 26.19 5.64 -0.91
C GLU A 244 26.64 6.08 -2.30
N GLU A 245 25.90 7.00 -2.93
CA GLU A 245 26.47 7.80 -4.00
C GLU A 245 27.77 8.37 -3.42
N PRO A 246 28.93 8.16 -4.06
CA PRO A 246 30.16 8.76 -3.58
C PRO A 246 29.89 10.25 -3.46
N GLU A 247 30.21 10.82 -2.31
CA GLU A 247 30.09 12.24 -2.04
C GLU A 247 30.71 12.98 -3.24
N HIS A 248 29.88 13.47 -4.15
CA HIS A 248 30.33 14.50 -5.07
C HIS A 248 30.58 15.68 -4.15
N GLU A 249 31.86 15.87 -3.83
CA GLU A 249 32.38 17.09 -3.22
C GLU A 249 31.71 18.26 -3.95
N ILE A 250 30.73 18.86 -3.29
CA ILE A 250 30.24 20.17 -3.70
C ILE A 250 31.41 21.07 -3.33
N ASP A 251 32.22 21.40 -4.34
CA ASP A 251 33.20 22.48 -4.27
C ASP A 251 32.46 23.73 -3.79
N ASP A 252 32.59 24.01 -2.49
CA ASP A 252 32.19 25.27 -1.86
C ASP A 252 33.20 26.35 -2.26
N GLU A 253 33.30 26.64 -3.57
CA GLU A 253 33.95 27.85 -4.06
C GLU A 253 32.95 29.02 -4.08
N LEU A 254 32.96 29.71 -2.94
CA LEU A 254 32.80 31.15 -2.77
C LEU A 254 32.59 31.98 -4.05
N SER A 255 31.34 32.14 -4.49
CA SER A 255 30.94 33.29 -5.32
C SER A 255 30.39 34.41 -4.43
N SER A 256 31.32 35.06 -3.74
CA SER A 256 31.16 36.40 -3.19
C SER A 256 30.96 37.39 -4.35
N THR A 257 29.74 37.64 -4.77
CA THR A 257 29.33 38.93 -5.37
C THR A 257 27.81 39.07 -5.33
N GLY A 258 27.31 39.98 -4.49
CA GLY A 258 25.90 40.41 -4.55
C GLY A 258 25.16 40.61 -3.23
N SER A 259 25.83 41.03 -2.15
CA SER A 259 25.16 41.46 -0.92
C SER A 259 25.36 42.95 -0.70
N TYR A 260 24.38 43.80 -1.06
CA TYR A 260 24.21 45.13 -0.46
C TYR A 260 22.75 45.65 -0.38
N ILE A 261 21.70 44.90 -0.80
CA ILE A 261 20.30 45.41 -0.78
C ILE A 261 19.30 44.50 -0.01
N LYS A 262 19.74 43.46 0.70
CA LYS A 262 18.84 42.60 1.51
C LYS A 262 18.73 42.95 3.01
N SER A 263 19.30 44.06 3.47
CA SER A 263 19.47 44.35 4.92
C SER A 263 18.38 45.18 5.60
N ILE A 264 17.28 45.55 4.94
CA ILE A 264 16.22 46.37 5.61
C ILE A 264 15.00 45.52 5.99
N SER A 265 14.64 44.49 5.21
CA SER A 265 13.52 43.59 5.55
C SER A 265 13.84 42.59 6.66
N ALA A 266 15.11 42.18 6.79
CA ALA A 266 15.57 41.30 7.86
C ALA A 266 15.55 41.99 9.24
N CYS A 267 15.94 43.27 9.31
CA CYS A 267 15.92 44.04 10.56
C CYS A 267 14.50 44.31 11.08
N TRP A 268 13.51 44.42 10.19
CA TRP A 268 12.12 44.62 10.60
C TRP A 268 11.52 43.35 11.20
N ASN A 269 11.79 42.17 10.63
CA ASN A 269 11.39 40.89 11.24
C ASN A 269 12.04 40.68 12.61
N GLN A 270 13.31 41.06 12.76
CA GLN A 270 14.03 40.99 14.03
C GLN A 270 13.48 41.98 15.08
N PHE A 271 12.97 43.13 14.65
CA PHE A 271 12.32 44.11 15.52
C PHE A 271 10.90 43.69 15.93
N TYR A 272 10.12 43.08 15.02
CA TYR A 272 8.80 42.51 15.35
C TYR A 272 8.89 41.29 16.27
N GLU A 273 9.88 40.41 16.07
CA GLU A 273 10.16 39.31 17.01
C GLU A 273 10.66 39.82 18.37
N SER A 274 11.42 40.92 18.38
CA SER A 274 11.86 41.58 19.62
C SER A 274 10.70 42.21 20.40
N ILE A 275 9.74 42.86 19.71
CA ILE A 275 8.54 43.43 20.36
C ILE A 275 7.60 42.33 20.86
N ALA A 276 7.45 41.22 20.13
CA ALA A 276 6.73 40.04 20.62
C ALA A 276 7.43 39.41 21.84
N GLY A 277 8.76 39.31 21.83
CA GLY A 277 9.56 38.80 22.93
C GLY A 277 9.62 39.71 24.17
N ILE A 278 9.41 41.02 24.01
CA ILE A 278 9.32 41.98 25.15
C ILE A 278 7.99 41.84 25.89
N VAL A 279 6.90 41.44 25.22
CA VAL A 279 5.61 41.13 25.87
C VAL A 279 5.60 39.73 26.51
N GLU A 280 6.53 38.86 26.12
CA GLU A 280 6.67 37.49 26.63
C GLU A 280 7.76 37.29 27.69
N LYS A 281 8.53 38.33 28.07
CA LYS A 281 9.53 38.26 29.15
C LYS A 281 8.90 38.24 30.57
N ASP A 282 8.07 37.24 30.84
CA ASP A 282 7.71 36.81 32.20
C ASP A 282 8.36 35.47 32.58
N TYR A 283 9.28 34.95 31.76
CA TYR A 283 10.02 33.72 32.07
C TYR A 283 11.09 33.98 33.13
N SER A 284 10.68 34.06 34.39
CA SER A 284 11.58 33.82 35.50
C SER A 284 11.78 32.32 35.62
N ALA A 285 12.98 31.83 35.30
CA ALA A 285 13.35 30.41 35.44
C ALA A 285 13.23 29.87 36.88
N GLN A 286 12.87 30.71 37.86
CA GLN A 286 12.67 30.38 39.27
C GLN A 286 11.33 30.88 39.84
N GLY A 287 10.36 31.28 39.00
CA GLY A 287 9.05 31.82 39.41
C GLY A 287 7.85 30.96 39.01
N PRO A 288 6.61 31.31 39.46
CA PRO A 288 5.40 30.63 39.03
C PRO A 288 5.22 30.76 37.50
N LEU A 289 4.83 29.66 36.85
CA LEU A 289 4.69 29.51 35.38
C LEU A 289 3.73 30.53 34.74
N VAL A 290 2.84 31.12 35.54
CA VAL A 290 1.98 32.22 35.16
C VAL A 290 2.30 33.36 36.13
N GLY A 291 2.88 34.44 35.61
CA GLY A 291 3.14 35.65 36.39
C GLY A 291 1.85 36.26 36.95
N VAL A 292 2.00 37.18 37.90
CA VAL A 292 0.88 37.91 38.53
C VAL A 292 0.09 38.76 37.51
N SER A 293 0.66 39.01 36.32
CA SER A 293 -0.04 39.59 35.18
C SER A 293 -1.00 38.56 34.55
N THR A 294 -2.26 38.58 34.99
CA THR A 294 -3.30 37.68 34.48
C THR A 294 -3.50 37.89 32.97
N PRO A 295 -3.23 36.88 32.12
CA PRO A 295 -3.53 36.98 30.70
C PRO A 295 -5.04 37.15 30.49
N GLN A 296 -5.44 38.17 29.71
CA GLN A 296 -6.86 38.49 29.45
C GLN A 296 -7.59 37.42 28.61
N THR A 297 -6.86 36.62 27.84
CA THR A 297 -7.44 35.61 26.94
C THR A 297 -6.91 34.23 27.28
N TYR A 298 -7.80 33.24 27.39
CA TYR A 298 -7.43 31.83 27.58
C TYR A 298 -6.38 31.35 26.57
N ASN A 299 -6.45 31.82 25.32
CA ASN A 299 -5.44 31.51 24.29
C ASN A 299 -4.03 31.99 24.67
N ALA A 300 -3.90 33.16 25.29
CA ALA A 300 -2.61 33.68 25.74
C ALA A 300 -2.08 32.88 26.95
N LEU A 301 -2.97 32.46 27.85
CA LEU A 301 -2.63 31.57 28.96
C LEU A 301 -2.11 30.21 28.45
N PHE A 302 -2.83 29.54 27.55
CA PHE A 302 -2.42 28.24 27.01
C PHE A 302 -1.14 28.32 26.17
N LYS A 303 -0.91 29.43 25.46
CA LYS A 303 0.38 29.69 24.81
C LYS A 303 1.52 29.86 25.82
N LYS A 304 1.31 30.60 26.92
CA LYS A 304 2.30 30.72 28.01
C LYS A 304 2.58 29.38 28.70
N LEU A 305 1.57 28.51 28.85
CA LEU A 305 1.72 27.17 29.41
C LEU A 305 2.35 26.15 28.45
N ALA A 306 2.59 26.50 27.18
CA ALA A 306 3.23 25.64 26.20
C ALA A 306 4.76 25.61 26.38
N LEU A 307 5.21 25.02 27.49
CA LEU A 307 6.63 24.98 27.91
C LEU A 307 7.52 24.12 27.01
N ILE A 308 6.95 23.06 26.42
CA ILE A 308 7.67 22.12 25.57
C ILE A 308 7.54 22.60 24.12
N PRO A 309 8.64 22.93 23.42
CA PRO A 309 8.61 23.31 22.02
C PRO A 309 7.90 22.23 21.19
N ALA A 310 6.75 22.59 20.63
CA ALA A 310 5.93 21.64 19.91
C ALA A 310 6.43 21.50 18.48
N TYR A 311 6.70 20.26 18.06
CA TYR A 311 7.15 19.97 16.70
C TYR A 311 6.09 20.36 15.66
N ASN A 312 6.46 21.07 14.60
CA ASN A 312 5.56 21.43 13.50
C ASN A 312 5.87 20.59 12.26
N ALA A 313 4.97 19.67 11.91
CA ALA A 313 5.13 18.75 10.78
C ALA A 313 5.29 19.43 9.41
N ALA A 314 4.86 20.69 9.26
CA ALA A 314 5.03 21.41 8.00
C ALA A 314 6.38 22.11 7.83
N VAL A 315 7.16 22.25 8.90
CA VAL A 315 8.50 22.81 8.79
C VAL A 315 9.39 21.71 8.19
N PRO A 316 9.99 21.91 7.00
CA PRO A 316 10.90 20.94 6.43
C PRO A 316 12.07 20.75 7.41
N LYS A 317 12.28 19.52 7.86
CA LYS A 317 13.51 19.17 8.59
C LYS A 317 14.65 19.04 7.57
N PRO A 318 15.91 19.32 7.98
CA PRO A 318 17.04 18.93 7.17
C PRO A 318 16.93 17.43 6.88
N GLU A 319 17.19 17.07 5.62
CA GLU A 319 17.12 15.68 5.16
C GLU A 319 18.05 14.84 6.05
N ARG A 320 17.45 13.95 6.83
CA ARG A 320 18.23 12.98 7.61
C ARG A 320 18.67 11.87 6.70
N LYS A 321 19.83 11.28 6.98
CA LYS A 321 20.30 10.09 6.27
C LYS A 321 19.17 9.05 6.25
N PRO A 322 18.86 8.46 5.08
CA PRO A 322 17.86 7.41 4.99
C PRO A 322 18.20 6.28 5.95
N THR A 323 17.16 5.69 6.55
CA THR A 323 17.32 4.56 7.48
C THR A 323 18.03 3.40 6.79
N GLU A 324 18.75 2.57 7.53
CA GLU A 324 19.34 1.32 7.02
C GLU A 324 18.29 0.20 6.88
N ALA A 325 18.61 -0.80 6.05
CA ALA A 325 17.80 -2.02 5.96
C ALA A 325 17.70 -2.69 7.35
N PRO A 326 16.52 -3.24 7.74
CA PRO A 326 15.33 -3.52 6.94
C PRO A 326 14.27 -2.39 6.97
N PHE A 327 14.50 -1.30 7.71
CA PHE A 327 13.52 -0.24 7.92
C PHE A 327 13.53 0.82 6.81
N GLN A 328 13.47 0.35 5.57
CA GLN A 328 13.43 1.18 4.35
C GLN A 328 12.19 0.82 3.53
N PHE A 329 11.67 1.76 2.76
CA PHE A 329 10.56 1.47 1.88
C PHE A 329 10.98 0.44 0.82
N THR A 330 10.26 -0.67 0.79
CA THR A 330 10.47 -1.78 -0.13
C THR A 330 9.49 -1.69 -1.30
N TYR A 331 8.23 -1.33 -1.01
CA TYR A 331 7.17 -1.24 -2.01
C TYR A 331 6.41 0.08 -1.95
N TYR A 332 6.08 0.59 -3.13
CA TYR A 332 5.11 1.64 -3.36
C TYR A 332 3.80 1.03 -3.85
N ILE A 333 2.70 1.45 -3.23
CA ILE A 333 1.39 0.81 -3.40
C ILE A 333 0.36 1.85 -3.82
N TYR A 334 -0.46 1.43 -4.77
CA TYR A 334 -1.54 2.19 -5.35
C TYR A 334 -2.85 1.46 -5.12
N LYS A 335 -3.87 2.19 -4.64
CA LYS A 335 -5.22 1.65 -4.43
C LYS A 335 -5.84 1.25 -5.77
N PRO A 336 -6.73 0.24 -5.79
CA PRO A 336 -7.46 -0.14 -7.00
C PRO A 336 -8.26 1.02 -7.62
N SER A 337 -8.69 1.98 -6.79
CA SER A 337 -9.42 3.17 -7.20
C SER A 337 -8.55 4.23 -7.91
N THR A 338 -7.23 4.17 -7.74
CA THR A 338 -6.32 5.16 -8.34
C THR A 338 -5.92 4.73 -9.75
N PRO A 339 -6.08 5.59 -10.78
CA PRO A 339 -5.68 5.22 -12.13
C PRO A 339 -4.16 5.15 -12.22
N TYR A 340 -3.63 3.95 -12.44
CA TYR A 340 -2.19 3.70 -12.53
C TYR A 340 -1.72 3.66 -13.99
N LYS A 341 -0.59 4.34 -14.28
CA LYS A 341 0.09 4.32 -15.57
C LYS A 341 1.56 3.99 -15.35
N ILE A 342 2.07 2.93 -15.98
CA ILE A 342 3.46 2.47 -15.83
C ILE A 342 4.47 3.52 -16.34
N SER A 343 4.12 4.30 -17.36
CA SER A 343 5.01 5.31 -17.96
C SER A 343 5.20 6.56 -17.08
N ALA A 344 4.19 6.92 -16.31
CA ALA A 344 4.17 8.10 -15.45
C ALA A 344 3.38 7.76 -14.18
N PRO A 345 4.00 7.02 -13.23
CA PRO A 345 3.33 6.64 -12.01
C PRO A 345 3.01 7.90 -11.18
N GLN A 346 1.80 7.95 -10.62
CA GLN A 346 1.41 9.00 -9.70
C GLN A 346 2.11 8.82 -8.34
N ALA A 347 1.90 9.77 -7.42
CA ALA A 347 2.33 9.58 -6.04
C ALA A 347 1.65 8.33 -5.44
N PRO A 348 2.40 7.45 -4.76
CA PRO A 348 1.83 6.24 -4.17
C PRO A 348 0.93 6.58 -2.97
N ASP A 349 -0.15 5.82 -2.80
CA ASP A 349 -1.08 5.94 -1.67
C ASP A 349 -0.45 5.43 -0.37
N PHE A 350 0.30 4.34 -0.47
CA PHE A 350 0.93 3.69 0.67
C PHE A 350 2.38 3.33 0.35
N ARG A 351 3.23 3.42 1.37
CA ARG A 351 4.65 3.05 1.30
C ARG A 351 4.90 2.00 2.37
N ILE A 352 5.38 0.84 1.96
CA ILE A 352 5.59 -0.31 2.84
C ILE A 352 7.07 -0.63 2.94
N ALA A 353 7.54 -0.79 4.17
CA ALA A 353 8.80 -1.43 4.49
C ALA A 353 8.51 -2.88 4.93
N VAL A 354 9.18 -3.85 4.31
CA VAL A 354 9.03 -5.27 4.65
C VAL A 354 10.09 -5.65 5.68
N VAL A 355 9.65 -6.19 6.81
CA VAL A 355 10.52 -6.61 7.91
C VAL A 355 10.24 -8.08 8.19
N ASP A 356 11.29 -8.90 8.17
CA ASP A 356 11.23 -10.27 8.65
C ASP A 356 11.37 -10.29 10.19
N ALA A 357 10.35 -10.82 10.87
CA ALA A 357 10.30 -10.88 12.32
C ALA A 357 11.35 -11.82 12.93
N ARG A 358 11.84 -12.81 12.17
CA ARG A 358 12.76 -13.83 12.69
C ARG A 358 14.22 -13.43 12.57
N SER A 359 14.62 -12.81 11.46
CA SER A 359 15.95 -12.20 11.35
C SER A 359 16.09 -10.97 12.23
N HIS A 360 15.01 -10.20 12.42
CA HIS A 360 15.01 -8.96 13.20
C HIS A 360 14.03 -9.02 14.36
N THR A 361 14.48 -9.62 15.47
CA THR A 361 13.67 -9.77 16.69
C THR A 361 13.53 -8.47 17.49
N SER A 362 14.24 -7.41 17.13
CA SER A 362 14.20 -6.11 17.82
C SER A 362 13.18 -5.17 17.21
N ILE A 363 12.39 -4.51 18.06
CA ILE A 363 11.47 -3.43 17.67
C ILE A 363 12.29 -2.25 17.10
N PRO A 364 11.81 -1.56 16.04
CA PRO A 364 12.49 -0.40 15.48
C PRO A 364 12.76 0.65 16.54
N THR A 365 13.99 1.15 16.58
CA THR A 365 14.35 2.26 17.47
C THR A 365 13.63 3.54 17.06
N MET A 366 13.42 4.46 18.01
CA MET A 366 12.81 5.76 17.74
C MET A 366 13.52 6.51 16.60
N ARG A 367 14.85 6.39 16.50
CA ARG A 367 15.65 7.03 15.45
C ARG A 367 15.32 6.44 14.07
N GLN A 368 15.35 5.12 13.94
CA GLN A 368 15.03 4.41 12.68
C GLN A 368 13.59 4.69 12.22
N LEU A 369 12.64 4.66 13.16
CA LEU A 369 11.25 4.95 12.88
C LEU A 369 11.06 6.41 12.46
N SER A 370 11.71 7.35 13.16
CA SER A 370 11.65 8.77 12.82
C SER A 370 12.25 9.05 11.44
N ALA A 371 13.37 8.43 11.09
CA ALA A 371 13.99 8.57 9.77
C ALA A 371 13.12 7.96 8.66
N LEU A 372 12.49 6.80 8.91
CA LEU A 372 11.57 6.18 7.96
C LEU A 372 10.34 7.07 7.70
N ILE A 373 9.70 7.60 8.74
CA ILE A 373 8.56 8.51 8.57
C ILE A 373 8.99 9.82 7.90
N GLU A 374 10.17 10.35 8.23
CA GLU A 374 10.69 11.58 7.64
C GLU A 374 11.03 11.43 6.15
N SER A 375 11.41 10.23 5.71
CA SER A 375 11.60 9.90 4.29
C SER A 375 10.30 9.86 3.48
N SER A 376 9.14 9.74 4.15
CA SER A 376 7.84 9.85 3.48
C SER A 376 7.49 11.31 3.19
N PRO A 377 6.90 11.62 2.02
CA PRO A 377 6.52 12.98 1.69
C PRO A 377 5.45 13.50 2.63
N TYR A 378 5.41 14.82 2.75
CA TYR A 378 4.42 15.52 3.57
C TYR A 378 3.04 15.49 2.88
N GLU A 379 2.12 14.73 3.47
CA GLU A 379 0.75 14.53 3.01
C GLU A 379 -0.23 15.00 4.10
N PRO A 380 -0.60 16.30 4.12
CA PRO A 380 -1.51 16.81 5.13
C PRO A 380 -2.91 16.18 4.98
N PRO A 381 -3.61 15.92 6.09
CA PRO A 381 -4.94 15.33 6.06
C PRO A 381 -5.96 16.34 5.49
N ARG A 382 -6.26 16.24 4.19
CA ARG A 382 -7.17 17.13 3.44
C ARG A 382 -8.56 16.50 3.26
N GLY A 383 -9.61 17.31 3.31
CA GLY A 383 -10.99 16.92 2.98
C GLY A 383 -12.04 17.32 4.02
N GLU A 384 -13.31 17.44 3.61
CA GLU A 384 -14.41 17.93 4.47
C GLU A 384 -14.61 17.09 5.75
N LYS A 385 -14.54 15.76 5.64
CA LYS A 385 -14.60 14.84 6.79
C LYS A 385 -13.44 15.05 7.75
N MET A 386 -12.29 15.43 7.21
CA MET A 386 -11.04 15.59 7.92
C MET A 386 -11.02 16.92 8.67
N GLU A 387 -11.54 17.99 8.07
CA GLU A 387 -11.70 19.29 8.72
C GLU A 387 -12.63 19.24 9.93
N ARG A 388 -13.70 18.44 9.89
CA ARG A 388 -14.65 18.31 10.99
C ARG A 388 -14.19 17.36 12.10
N ASN A 389 -13.55 16.24 11.75
CA ASN A 389 -13.26 15.17 12.71
C ASN A 389 -11.79 15.17 13.15
N LEU A 390 -11.51 15.72 14.33
CA LEU A 390 -10.19 15.73 14.97
C LEU A 390 -9.53 14.32 15.01
N TYR A 391 -10.26 13.31 15.49
CA TYR A 391 -9.73 11.94 15.59
C TYR A 391 -9.33 11.36 14.22
N SER A 392 -10.04 11.73 13.15
CA SER A 392 -9.70 11.30 11.80
C SER A 392 -8.40 11.95 11.32
N ARG A 393 -8.19 13.24 11.63
CA ARG A 393 -6.95 13.96 11.32
C ARG A 393 -5.75 13.35 12.02
N LEU A 394 -5.88 13.09 13.32
CA LEU A 394 -4.83 12.48 14.13
C LEU A 394 -4.50 11.06 13.66
N ARG A 395 -5.53 10.26 13.29
CA ARG A 395 -5.32 8.92 12.76
C ARG A 395 -4.62 8.93 11.41
N GLN A 396 -4.95 9.86 10.52
CA GLN A 396 -4.29 9.97 9.21
C GLN A 396 -2.86 10.49 9.37
N GLY A 397 -2.64 11.52 10.18
CA GLY A 397 -1.36 12.19 10.31
C GLY A 397 -0.93 12.94 9.04
N TYR A 398 0.26 13.54 9.11
CA TYR A 398 0.88 14.36 8.05
C TYR A 398 1.95 13.62 7.25
N ARG A 399 2.50 12.56 7.84
CA ARG A 399 3.48 11.65 7.23
C ARG A 399 3.15 10.27 7.74
N SER A 400 3.31 9.23 6.92
CA SER A 400 3.04 7.87 7.37
C SER A 400 3.89 6.84 6.66
N ALA A 401 4.18 5.76 7.39
CA ALA A 401 4.90 4.60 6.93
C ALA A 401 4.15 3.35 7.41
N ILE A 402 4.13 2.31 6.59
CA ILE A 402 3.56 1.01 6.97
C ILE A 402 4.70 0.00 7.04
N LEU A 403 4.78 -0.74 8.15
CA LEU A 403 5.64 -1.91 8.28
C LEU A 403 4.80 -3.15 7.98
N ALA A 404 5.24 -3.96 7.03
CA ALA A 404 4.73 -5.30 6.82
C ALA A 404 5.68 -6.27 7.52
N ILE A 405 5.26 -6.74 8.70
CA ILE A 405 6.02 -7.69 9.51
C ILE A 405 5.61 -9.08 9.09
N VAL A 406 6.58 -9.88 8.65
CA VAL A 406 6.35 -11.25 8.18
C VAL A 406 6.92 -12.24 9.20
N ASP A 407 6.09 -13.19 9.64
CA ASP A 407 6.50 -14.34 10.45
C ASP A 407 5.93 -15.63 9.84
N GLN A 408 6.80 -16.49 9.29
CA GLN A 408 6.44 -17.79 8.70
C GLN A 408 5.24 -17.71 7.71
N GLY A 409 5.23 -16.69 6.85
CA GLY A 409 4.19 -16.50 5.84
C GLY A 409 2.95 -15.73 6.32
N ILE A 410 2.83 -15.45 7.62
CA ILE A 410 1.80 -14.55 8.17
C ILE A 410 2.32 -13.12 8.06
N VAL A 411 1.53 -12.24 7.42
CA VAL A 411 1.86 -10.82 7.25
C VAL A 411 0.99 -9.97 8.17
N SER A 412 1.63 -9.21 9.05
CA SER A 412 0.98 -8.19 9.89
C SER A 412 1.36 -6.79 9.43
N TYR A 413 0.36 -5.94 9.19
CA TYR A 413 0.59 -4.55 8.76
C TYR A 413 0.44 -3.59 9.94
N LEU A 414 1.51 -2.88 10.28
CA LEU A 414 1.53 -1.84 11.31
C LEU A 414 1.73 -0.47 10.65
N ARG A 415 0.80 0.45 10.91
CA ARG A 415 0.89 1.82 10.39
C ARG A 415 1.40 2.77 11.44
N PHE A 416 2.47 3.48 11.11
CA PHE A 416 2.99 4.59 11.89
C PHE A 416 2.71 5.90 11.16
N ALA A 417 2.26 6.90 11.90
CA ALA A 417 1.99 8.21 11.35
C ALA A 417 2.42 9.31 12.30
N ASP A 418 2.96 10.39 11.73
CA ASP A 418 3.14 11.64 12.46
C ASP A 418 1.79 12.34 12.56
N ALA A 419 1.12 12.15 13.70
CA ALA A 419 -0.20 12.72 13.94
C ALA A 419 -0.19 14.26 14.00
N GLY A 420 0.96 14.90 14.26
CA GLY A 420 1.07 16.35 14.36
C GLY A 420 0.20 16.96 15.47
N PHE A 421 0.15 16.33 16.66
CA PHE A 421 -0.70 16.76 17.81
C PHE A 421 -0.60 18.25 18.14
N SER A 422 0.58 18.85 17.96
CA SER A 422 0.85 20.27 18.18
C SER A 422 -0.03 21.22 17.36
N ARG A 423 -0.50 20.75 16.19
CA ARG A 423 -1.33 21.54 15.27
C ARG A 423 -2.79 21.56 15.69
N GLU A 424 -3.21 20.57 16.47
CA GLU A 424 -4.59 20.43 16.93
C GLU A 424 -4.80 21.20 18.24
N LYS A 425 -5.04 22.51 18.09
CA LYS A 425 -5.26 23.40 19.23
C LYS A 425 -6.71 23.33 19.70
N ILE A 426 -6.96 22.40 20.61
CA ILE A 426 -8.28 22.20 21.23
C ILE A 426 -8.77 23.48 21.95
N PHE A 427 -7.84 24.23 22.53
CA PHE A 427 -8.16 25.47 23.26
C PHE A 427 -8.62 26.63 22.36
N GLU A 428 -8.28 26.61 21.06
CA GLU A 428 -8.74 27.65 20.11
C GLU A 428 -10.11 27.31 19.51
N THR A 429 -10.48 26.02 19.46
CA THR A 429 -11.73 25.52 18.86
C THR A 429 -12.92 25.56 19.81
N GLN A 430 -12.68 25.44 21.12
CA GLN A 430 -13.65 25.76 22.16
C GLN A 430 -13.75 27.28 22.26
N GLY A 431 -14.51 27.91 21.34
CA GLY A 431 -14.93 29.30 21.52
C GLY A 431 -15.57 29.48 22.91
N PRO A 432 -15.54 30.70 23.48
CA PRO A 432 -16.13 30.95 24.80
C PRO A 432 -17.55 30.36 24.82
N PRO A 433 -17.97 29.71 25.92
CA PRO A 433 -19.27 29.08 25.99
C PRO A 433 -20.29 30.10 25.54
N ARG A 434 -20.97 29.82 24.41
CA ARG A 434 -22.12 30.62 23.99
C ARG A 434 -23.15 30.38 25.09
N GLY A 435 -23.08 31.22 26.13
CA GLY A 435 -24.08 31.26 27.17
C GLY A 435 -25.43 31.29 26.47
N ASN A 436 -26.31 30.38 26.86
CA ASN A 436 -27.71 30.42 26.46
C ASN A 436 -28.13 31.88 26.52
N LYS A 437 -28.48 32.47 25.37
CA LYS A 437 -29.06 33.81 25.31
C LYS A 437 -30.21 33.80 26.31
N GLY A 438 -29.95 34.37 27.49
CA GLY A 438 -30.94 34.52 28.54
C GLY A 438 -32.15 35.18 27.92
N GLY A 439 -33.30 34.54 28.11
CA GLY A 439 -34.58 35.06 27.64
C GLY A 439 -34.69 36.51 28.07
N GLY A 440 -34.74 37.40 27.08
CA GLY A 440 -35.03 38.81 27.30
C GLY A 440 -36.36 38.91 28.03
N TYR A 441 -36.31 39.36 29.27
CA TYR A 441 -37.47 39.69 30.07
C TYR A 441 -38.17 40.87 29.37
N ARG A 442 -39.11 40.53 28.48
CA ARG A 442 -39.89 41.49 27.69
C ARG A 442 -40.86 42.16 28.66
N GLY A 443 -40.56 43.41 29.01
CA GLY A 443 -41.40 44.27 29.85
C GLY A 443 -42.85 44.26 29.37
N LYS A 444 -43.73 43.75 30.23
CA LYS A 444 -45.17 43.67 30.03
C LYS A 444 -45.77 45.07 30.23
N ASN A 445 -45.82 45.87 29.18
CA ASN A 445 -46.62 47.10 29.15
C ASN A 445 -47.77 46.90 28.15
N GLY A 446 -48.93 46.50 28.67
CA GLY A 446 -50.18 46.36 27.92
C GLY A 446 -51.35 46.53 28.86
N GLY A 447 -52.03 47.68 28.79
CA GLY A 447 -53.20 47.97 29.60
C GLY A 447 -53.67 49.43 29.54
N LYS A 448 -54.03 49.93 28.35
CA LYS A 448 -54.88 51.12 28.23
C LYS A 448 -55.99 50.84 27.22
N GLY A 449 -57.10 50.31 27.72
CA GLY A 449 -58.39 50.29 27.03
C GLY A 449 -59.19 51.55 27.37
N LYS A 450 -59.51 52.33 26.33
CA LYS A 450 -60.58 53.33 26.16
C LYS A 450 -60.43 53.72 24.69
N GLY A 451 -61.30 53.37 23.74
CA GLY A 451 -62.73 53.15 23.77
C GLY A 451 -63.30 54.05 22.67
N ARG A 452 -63.77 53.45 21.57
CA ARG A 452 -64.91 53.85 20.74
C ARG A 452 -65.05 52.91 19.57
#